data_AF-A0A2H3IZK1-F1
#
_entry.id   AF-A0A2H3IZK1-F1
#
_cell.length_a   1.000
_cell.length_b   1.000
_cell.length_c   1.000
_cell.angle_alpha   90.00
_cell.angle_beta   90.00
_cell.angle_gamma   90.00
#
_symmetry.space_group_name_H-M   'P 1'
#
loop_
_entity.id
_entity.type
_entity.pdbx_description
1 polymer ?
#
loop_
_entity_poly.entity_id
_entity_poly.type
_entity_poly.pdbx_seq_one_letter_code
_entity_poly.pdbx_strand_id
1 'polypeptide(L)'
;FYDAGYEDGFSHGRIHGSIEGRALGREKGFEMWEEVGFYQGFAMMWQEIHTIQGLSDDRIAHHIRHLLDLIAQFPQTNPSVVEPSDLDIPRLFRQIRSRYKALCATLGVRPTLRAGGSSTPAQELDPADSAEVPRQGGSRNVWPVQSADKAPTKEELSF
;
A
#
# COMPACT_ATOMS: atom_id res chain seq x y z
N PHE A 1 0.08 -39.97 -34.94
CA PHE A 1 -0.46 -39.91 -33.56
C PHE A 1 0.30 -38.91 -32.70
N TYR A 2 1.64 -38.96 -32.66
CA TYR A 2 2.46 -38.03 -31.87
C TYR A 2 2.32 -36.55 -32.32
N ASP A 3 2.36 -36.27 -33.62
CA ASP A 3 2.28 -34.89 -34.12
C ASP A 3 0.94 -34.23 -33.81
N ALA A 4 -0.16 -34.99 -33.97
CA ALA A 4 -1.51 -34.51 -33.67
C ALA A 4 -1.72 -34.24 -32.16
N GLY A 5 -1.16 -35.07 -31.28
CA GLY A 5 -1.23 -34.84 -29.83
C GLY A 5 -0.36 -33.67 -29.36
N TYR A 6 0.79 -33.45 -30.00
CA TYR A 6 1.65 -32.29 -29.74
C TYR A 6 0.96 -30.98 -30.16
N GLU A 7 0.40 -30.94 -31.37
CA GLU A 7 -0.27 -29.74 -31.89
C GLU A 7 -1.50 -29.35 -31.06
N ASP A 8 -2.30 -30.34 -30.64
CA ASP A 8 -3.43 -30.14 -29.74
C ASP A 8 -2.98 -29.61 -28.38
N GLY A 9 -2.02 -30.27 -27.73
CA GLY A 9 -1.48 -29.84 -26.43
C GLY A 9 -0.82 -28.46 -26.48
N PHE A 10 -0.09 -28.14 -27.55
CA PHE A 10 0.52 -26.82 -27.74
C PHE A 10 -0.54 -25.73 -27.93
N SER A 11 -1.57 -25.99 -28.74
CA SER A 11 -2.67 -25.04 -28.94
C SER A 11 -3.42 -24.76 -27.64
N HIS A 12 -3.67 -25.80 -26.85
CA HIS A 12 -4.33 -25.70 -25.55
C HIS A 12 -3.48 -24.94 -24.53
N GLY A 13 -2.19 -25.29 -24.44
CA GLY A 13 -1.23 -24.63 -23.55
C GLY A 13 -1.07 -23.14 -23.86
N ARG A 14 -1.09 -22.76 -25.14
CA ARG A 14 -1.05 -21.36 -25.57
C ARG A 14 -2.28 -20.57 -25.11
N ILE A 15 -3.47 -21.17 -25.19
CA ILE A 15 -4.71 -20.53 -24.73
C ILE A 15 -4.68 -20.39 -23.20
N HIS A 16 -4.38 -21.46 -22.47
CA HIS A 16 -4.32 -21.43 -21.01
C HIS A 16 -3.26 -20.47 -20.49
N GLY A 17 -2.05 -20.49 -21.06
CA GLY A 17 -0.98 -19.58 -20.67
C GLY A 17 -1.35 -18.10 -20.90
N SER A 18 -2.10 -17.79 -21.97
CA SER A 18 -2.59 -16.42 -22.18
C SER A 18 -3.67 -16.02 -21.17
N ILE A 19 -4.54 -16.93 -20.73
CA ILE A 19 -5.59 -16.63 -19.75
C ILE A 19 -4.96 -16.43 -18.37
N GLU A 20 -4.10 -17.35 -17.96
CA GLU A 20 -3.39 -17.32 -16.69
C GLU A 20 -2.49 -16.08 -16.59
N GLY A 21 -1.70 -15.79 -17.62
CA GLY A 21 -0.84 -14.61 -17.65
C GLY A 21 -1.63 -13.29 -17.52
N ARG A 22 -2.81 -13.19 -18.14
CA ARG A 22 -3.70 -12.02 -17.98
C ARG A 22 -4.30 -11.94 -16.57
N ALA A 23 -4.70 -13.07 -15.99
CA ALA A 23 -5.20 -13.10 -14.63
C ALA A 23 -4.14 -12.65 -13.62
N LEU A 24 -2.94 -13.23 -13.70
CA LEU A 24 -1.81 -12.89 -12.84
C LEU A 24 -1.37 -11.43 -13.01
N GLY A 25 -1.31 -10.94 -14.25
CA GLY A 25 -0.96 -9.56 -14.54
C GLY A 25 -1.93 -8.56 -13.91
N ARG A 26 -3.25 -8.84 -13.92
CA ARG A 26 -4.25 -8.00 -13.24
C ARG A 26 -4.07 -8.00 -11.73
N GLU A 27 -3.88 -9.18 -11.14
CA GLU A 27 -3.69 -9.32 -9.69
C GLU A 27 -2.45 -8.55 -9.21
N LYS A 28 -1.30 -8.76 -9.86
CA LYS A 28 -0.04 -8.08 -9.51
C LYS A 28 -0.06 -6.59 -9.85
N GLY A 29 -0.73 -6.22 -10.94
CA GLY A 29 -0.96 -4.82 -11.28
C GLY A 29 -1.77 -4.10 -10.19
N PHE A 30 -2.81 -4.74 -9.68
CA PHE A 30 -3.64 -4.19 -8.60
C PHE A 30 -2.87 -4.06 -7.28
N GLU A 31 -2.12 -5.10 -6.87
CA GLU A 31 -1.28 -5.07 -5.66
C GLU A 31 -0.29 -3.89 -5.70
N MET A 32 0.33 -3.66 -6.85
CA MET A 32 1.26 -2.55 -7.04
C MET A 32 0.56 -1.19 -7.03
N TRP A 33 -0.58 -1.06 -7.70
CA TRP A 33 -1.35 0.19 -7.75
C TRP A 33 -2.01 0.56 -6.43
N GLU A 34 -2.42 -0.41 -5.60
CA GLU A 34 -2.90 -0.16 -4.24
C GLU A 34 -1.83 0.59 -3.43
N GLU A 35 -0.60 0.12 -3.49
CA GLU A 35 0.52 0.73 -2.81
C GLU A 35 0.89 2.11 -3.39
N VAL A 36 0.95 2.24 -4.72
CA VAL A 36 1.19 3.54 -5.39
C VAL A 36 0.10 4.56 -5.02
N GLY A 37 -1.17 4.16 -5.05
CA GLY A 37 -2.30 5.01 -4.71
C GLY A 37 -2.28 5.45 -3.24
N PHE A 38 -1.90 4.57 -2.32
CA PHE A 38 -1.69 4.95 -0.92
C PHE A 38 -0.60 6.03 -0.78
N TYR A 39 0.55 5.86 -1.45
CA TYR A 39 1.62 6.86 -1.41
C TYR A 39 1.20 8.20 -1.99
N GLN A 40 0.43 8.18 -3.08
CA GLN A 40 -0.11 9.38 -3.70
C GLN A 40 -1.03 10.13 -2.74
N GLY A 41 -2.00 9.43 -2.13
CA GLY A 41 -2.93 10.03 -1.16
C GLY A 41 -2.20 10.58 0.07
N PHE A 42 -1.20 9.85 0.57
CA PHE A 42 -0.34 10.32 1.66
C PHE A 42 0.38 11.62 1.29
N ALA A 43 1.03 11.67 0.12
CA ALA A 43 1.77 12.86 -0.32
C ALA A 43 0.85 14.07 -0.53
N MET A 44 -0.31 13.88 -1.16
CA MET A 44 -1.31 14.95 -1.36
C MET A 44 -1.86 15.49 -0.04
N MET A 45 -2.20 14.61 0.91
CA MET A 45 -2.66 15.03 2.23
C MET A 45 -1.62 15.88 2.97
N TRP A 46 -0.35 15.46 2.98
CA TRP A 46 0.72 16.24 3.60
C TRP A 46 0.99 17.55 2.86
N GLN A 47 0.80 17.59 1.54
CA GLN A 47 0.87 18.83 0.78
C GLN A 47 -0.16 19.84 1.27
N GLU A 48 -1.42 19.44 1.41
CA GLU A 48 -2.50 20.30 1.88
C GLU A 48 -2.34 20.74 3.34
N ILE A 49 -1.85 19.84 4.21
CA ILE A 49 -1.57 20.22 5.61
C ILE A 49 -0.51 21.34 5.66
N HIS A 50 0.52 21.23 4.83
CA HIS A 50 1.62 22.17 4.79
C HIS A 50 1.19 23.53 4.22
N THR A 51 0.31 23.55 3.20
CA THR A 51 -0.26 24.80 2.67
C THR A 51 -1.15 25.50 3.70
N ILE A 52 -2.00 24.75 4.42
CA ILE A 52 -2.89 25.31 5.45
C ILE A 52 -2.10 25.87 6.64
N GLN A 53 -1.05 25.18 7.08
CA GLN A 53 -0.26 25.60 8.24
C GLN A 53 0.71 26.75 7.93
N GLY A 54 0.87 27.14 6.65
CA GLY A 54 1.82 28.17 6.24
C GLY A 54 3.29 27.78 6.50
N LEU A 55 3.54 26.51 6.82
CA LEU A 55 4.88 25.96 6.88
C LEU A 55 5.39 25.98 5.44
N SER A 56 6.51 26.63 5.20
CA SER A 56 7.24 26.54 3.93
C SER A 56 8.56 25.84 4.20
N ASP A 57 8.50 24.65 4.79
CA ASP A 57 9.64 23.75 4.74
C ASP A 57 9.86 23.32 3.28
N ASP A 58 10.76 24.05 2.61
CA ASP A 58 11.17 23.82 1.24
C ASP A 58 11.65 22.38 1.01
N ARG A 59 12.21 21.74 2.04
CA ARG A 59 12.69 20.36 1.96
C ARG A 59 11.52 19.38 1.91
N ILE A 60 10.54 19.51 2.82
CA ILE A 60 9.35 18.65 2.82
C ILE A 60 8.56 18.85 1.53
N ALA A 61 8.33 20.10 1.12
CA ALA A 61 7.64 20.44 -0.11
C ALA A 61 8.36 19.89 -1.37
N HIS A 62 9.70 19.87 -1.37
CA HIS A 62 10.47 19.23 -2.43
C HIS A 62 10.29 17.70 -2.46
N HIS A 63 10.37 17.03 -1.30
CA HIS A 63 10.18 15.59 -1.22
C HIS A 63 8.76 15.15 -1.64
N ILE A 64 7.74 15.90 -1.28
CA ILE A 64 6.35 15.65 -1.68
C ILE A 64 6.21 15.74 -3.19
N ARG A 65 6.64 16.85 -3.81
CA ARG A 65 6.57 17.04 -5.27
C ARG A 65 7.32 15.95 -6.01
N HIS A 66 8.53 15.62 -5.59
CA HIS A 66 9.34 14.56 -6.21
C HIS A 66 8.62 13.20 -6.15
N LEU A 67 7.98 12.86 -5.04
CA LEU A 67 7.22 11.62 -4.92
C LEU A 67 6.04 11.61 -5.89
N LEU A 68 5.29 12.70 -5.99
CA LEU A 68 4.16 12.84 -6.91
C LEU A 68 4.61 12.77 -8.37
N ASP A 69 5.74 13.38 -8.74
CA ASP A 69 6.30 13.34 -10.10
C ASP A 69 6.69 11.92 -10.52
N LEU A 70 7.22 11.11 -9.60
CA LEU A 70 7.52 9.70 -9.88
C LEU A 70 6.24 8.86 -10.04
N ILE A 71 5.22 9.15 -9.23
CA ILE A 71 3.93 8.47 -9.33
C ILE A 71 3.22 8.83 -10.64
N ALA A 72 3.33 10.07 -11.11
CA ALA A 72 2.76 10.52 -12.38
C ALA A 72 3.37 9.81 -13.60
N GLN A 73 4.62 9.32 -13.49
CA GLN A 73 5.28 8.52 -14.54
C GLN A 73 4.80 7.07 -14.57
N PHE A 74 4.04 6.62 -13.56
CA PHE A 74 3.59 5.25 -13.46
C PHE A 74 2.49 4.95 -14.49
N PRO A 75 2.59 3.87 -15.29
CA PRO A 75 1.68 3.63 -16.40
C PRO A 75 0.25 3.32 -15.91
N GLN A 76 -0.71 4.13 -16.36
CA GLN A 76 -2.14 3.96 -16.08
C GLN A 76 -2.82 2.98 -17.04
N THR A 77 -2.24 2.77 -18.21
CA THR A 77 -2.70 1.80 -19.21
C THR A 77 -1.66 0.69 -19.34
N ASN A 78 -2.13 -0.54 -19.54
CA ASN A 78 -1.23 -1.66 -19.80
C ASN A 78 -0.56 -1.43 -21.17
N PRO A 79 0.78 -1.22 -21.25
CA PRO A 79 1.45 -1.07 -22.53
C PRO A 79 1.25 -2.36 -23.32
N SER A 80 0.52 -2.26 -24.43
CA SER A 80 0.28 -3.41 -25.29
C SER A 80 1.57 -3.79 -26.02
N VAL A 81 1.64 -5.03 -26.52
CA VAL A 81 2.76 -5.54 -27.34
C VAL A 81 3.09 -4.64 -28.54
N VAL A 82 2.14 -3.79 -28.97
CA VAL A 82 2.29 -2.88 -30.12
C VAL A 82 3.15 -1.65 -29.80
N GLU A 83 3.15 -1.19 -28.54
CA GLU A 83 3.89 -0.01 -28.10
C GLU A 83 4.74 -0.40 -26.88
N PRO A 84 5.87 -1.09 -27.10
CA PRO A 84 6.77 -1.44 -26.01
C PRO A 84 7.30 -0.15 -25.41
N SER A 85 6.81 0.20 -24.23
CA SER A 85 7.44 1.23 -23.43
C SER A 85 8.72 0.66 -22.84
N ASP A 86 9.86 1.31 -23.07
CA ASP A 86 11.15 1.03 -22.40
C ASP A 86 11.11 1.33 -20.89
N LEU A 87 9.91 1.45 -20.31
CA LEU A 87 9.66 1.77 -18.91
C LEU A 87 9.91 0.53 -18.05
N ASP A 88 11.01 0.56 -17.30
CA ASP A 88 11.31 -0.39 -16.24
C ASP A 88 10.38 -0.13 -15.02
N ILE A 89 9.18 -0.69 -15.08
CA ILE A 89 8.15 -0.58 -14.03
C ILE A 89 8.68 -1.04 -12.67
N PRO A 90 9.37 -2.20 -12.53
CA PRO A 90 9.94 -2.62 -11.25
C PRO A 90 10.96 -1.63 -10.66
N ARG A 91 11.76 -0.98 -11.49
CA ARG A 91 12.71 0.06 -11.04
C ARG A 91 12.00 1.31 -10.57
N LEU A 92 11.05 1.81 -11.35
CA LEU A 92 10.24 2.98 -10.98
C LEU A 92 9.51 2.73 -9.65
N PHE A 93 8.91 1.56 -9.49
CA PHE A 93 8.21 1.17 -8.27
C PHE A 93 9.12 1.14 -7.03
N ARG A 94 10.33 0.56 -7.15
CA ARG A 94 11.35 0.59 -6.09
C ARG A 94 11.75 2.02 -5.73
N GLN A 95 11.88 2.90 -6.73
CA GLN A 95 12.20 4.30 -6.52
C GLN A 95 11.09 5.04 -5.75
N ILE A 96 9.83 4.81 -6.11
CA ILE A 96 8.65 5.36 -5.40
C ILE A 96 8.68 4.93 -3.92
N ARG A 97 8.84 3.62 -3.63
CA ARG A 97 8.96 3.09 -2.26
C ARG A 97 10.08 3.77 -1.46
N SER A 98 11.25 3.94 -2.08
CA SER A 98 12.38 4.61 -1.43
C SER A 98 12.07 6.07 -1.12
N ARG A 99 11.42 6.79 -2.04
CA ARG A 99 11.07 8.20 -1.85
C ARG A 99 9.99 8.39 -0.80
N TYR A 100 8.99 7.51 -0.74
CA TYR A 100 8.01 7.47 0.33
C TYR A 100 8.69 7.32 1.70
N LYS A 101 9.59 6.34 1.87
CA LYS A 101 10.33 6.16 3.13
C LYS A 101 11.16 7.40 3.51
N ALA A 102 11.79 8.04 2.53
CA ALA A 102 12.52 9.28 2.76
C ALA A 102 11.60 10.43 3.20
N LEU A 103 10.41 10.57 2.60
CA LEU A 103 9.42 11.55 3.01
C LEU A 103 8.93 11.30 4.45
N CYS A 104 8.62 10.05 4.80
CA CYS A 104 8.27 9.66 6.16
C CYS A 104 9.35 10.03 7.19
N ALA A 105 10.62 9.79 6.85
CA ALA A 105 11.75 10.16 7.71
C ALA A 105 11.85 11.67 7.91
N THR A 106 11.64 12.48 6.86
CA THR A 106 11.63 13.95 6.97
C THR A 106 10.45 14.46 7.78
N LEU A 107 9.27 13.82 7.66
CA LEU A 107 8.07 14.15 8.43
C LEU A 107 8.10 13.64 9.87
N GLY A 108 9.07 12.79 10.24
CA GLY A 108 9.11 12.14 11.55
C GLY A 108 8.00 11.12 11.79
N VAL A 109 7.37 10.61 10.71
CA VAL A 109 6.26 9.66 10.77
C VAL A 109 6.75 8.26 10.45
N ARG A 110 6.28 7.25 11.19
CA ARG A 110 6.58 5.85 10.87
C ARG A 110 5.86 5.44 9.58
N PRO A 111 6.54 4.81 8.59
CA PRO A 111 5.87 4.21 7.44
C PRO A 111 4.83 3.18 7.89
N THR A 112 3.57 3.37 7.52
CA THR A 112 2.43 2.56 8.00
C THR A 112 1.70 1.79 6.92
N LEU A 113 2.22 1.70 5.68
CA LEU A 113 1.56 0.98 4.60
C LEU A 113 1.14 -0.42 5.09
N ARG A 114 -0.14 -0.56 5.37
CA ARG A 114 -0.76 -1.84 5.66
C ARG A 114 -1.16 -2.36 4.29
N ALA A 115 -0.25 -3.11 3.67
CA ALA A 115 -0.58 -3.83 2.45
C ALA A 115 -1.87 -4.62 2.71
N GLY A 116 -2.87 -4.47 1.83
CA GLY A 116 -4.08 -5.27 1.88
C GLY A 116 -3.78 -6.71 1.47
N GLY A 117 -3.06 -7.48 2.31
CA GLY A 117 -2.91 -8.92 2.13
C GLY A 117 -1.53 -9.55 2.30
N SER A 118 -0.46 -8.83 2.68
CA SER A 118 0.78 -9.49 3.10
C SER A 118 0.87 -9.57 4.63
N SER A 119 0.39 -10.68 5.18
CA SER A 119 0.98 -11.21 6.40
C SER A 119 2.48 -11.26 6.19
N THR A 120 3.21 -10.47 6.96
CA THR A 120 4.66 -10.63 7.06
C THR A 120 4.89 -12.07 7.53
N PRO A 121 5.70 -12.91 6.86
CA PRO A 121 6.09 -14.16 7.47
C PRO A 121 6.88 -13.78 8.72
N ALA A 122 6.27 -14.02 9.87
CA ALA A 122 6.96 -13.98 11.14
C ALA A 122 8.21 -14.84 10.97
N GLN A 123 9.35 -14.21 11.17
CA GLN A 123 10.66 -14.83 11.19
C GLN A 123 10.59 -16.04 12.14
N GLU A 124 10.54 -17.25 11.58
CA GLU A 124 10.57 -18.49 12.35
C GLU A 124 11.93 -18.60 13.02
N LEU A 125 11.95 -18.35 14.33
CA LEU A 125 13.04 -18.69 15.22
C LEU A 125 12.84 -20.15 15.65
N ASP A 126 13.91 -20.94 15.57
CA ASP A 126 13.97 -22.36 15.91
C ASP A 126 13.34 -22.71 17.29
N PRO A 127 12.65 -23.86 17.43
CA PRO A 127 11.95 -24.25 18.65
C PRO A 127 12.89 -25.00 19.60
N ALA A 128 13.75 -24.28 20.32
CA ALA A 128 14.53 -24.88 21.40
C ALA A 128 14.85 -23.88 22.51
N ASP A 129 13.83 -23.32 23.16
CA ASP A 129 13.83 -23.16 24.62
C ASP A 129 12.44 -22.79 25.11
N SER A 130 11.78 -23.73 25.80
CA SER A 130 10.50 -23.49 26.46
C SER A 130 10.76 -22.87 27.82
N ALA A 131 10.68 -21.54 27.89
CA ALA A 131 10.50 -20.83 29.15
C ALA A 131 9.30 -19.88 29.02
N GLU A 132 8.26 -20.24 29.75
CA GLU A 132 6.95 -19.59 29.85
C GLU A 132 7.08 -18.15 30.37
N VAL A 133 6.64 -17.17 29.56
CA VAL A 133 6.44 -15.77 30.02
C VAL A 133 5.02 -15.36 29.62
N PRO A 134 4.17 -14.85 30.55
CA PRO A 134 2.77 -14.61 30.26
C PRO A 134 2.60 -13.47 29.26
N ARG A 135 1.88 -13.74 28.16
CA ARG A 135 1.51 -12.74 27.16
C ARG A 135 0.45 -11.79 27.73
N GLN A 136 0.85 -10.58 28.10
CA GLN A 136 -0.11 -9.48 28.32
C GLN A 136 -0.70 -9.05 26.97
N GLY A 137 -1.86 -9.60 26.64
CA GLY A 137 -2.72 -9.11 25.55
C GLY A 137 -3.40 -7.81 25.95
N GLY A 138 -2.70 -6.68 25.81
CA GLY A 138 -3.31 -5.36 25.93
C GLY A 138 -3.93 -4.93 24.61
N SER A 139 -5.26 -5.01 24.46
CA SER A 139 -5.97 -4.28 23.42
C SER A 139 -5.80 -2.78 23.69
N ARG A 140 -4.93 -2.11 22.94
CA ARG A 140 -4.80 -0.65 23.01
C ARG A 140 -6.01 -0.04 22.28
N ASN A 141 -7.04 0.29 23.05
CA ASN A 141 -8.10 1.19 22.60
C ASN A 141 -7.47 2.58 22.36
N VAL A 142 -7.47 3.04 21.11
CA VAL A 142 -6.83 4.30 20.67
C VAL A 142 -7.73 5.53 20.91
N TRP A 143 -8.97 5.35 21.35
CA TRP A 143 -9.89 6.46 21.66
C TRP A 143 -10.72 6.15 22.91
N PRO A 144 -10.86 7.08 23.87
CA PRO A 144 -11.82 6.93 24.94
C PRO A 144 -13.22 7.20 24.39
N VAL A 145 -13.97 6.14 24.10
CA VAL A 145 -15.42 6.25 23.90
C VAL A 145 -16.02 6.54 25.27
N GLN A 146 -16.50 7.77 25.47
CA GLN A 146 -17.22 8.12 26.69
C GLN A 146 -18.55 7.36 26.69
N SER A 147 -18.72 6.44 27.65
CA SER A 147 -19.99 5.78 27.90
C SER A 147 -21.04 6.81 28.25
N ALA A 148 -22.15 6.84 27.50
CA ALA A 148 -23.28 7.72 27.74
C ALA A 148 -24.11 7.24 28.95
N ASP A 149 -23.50 7.18 30.13
CA ASP A 149 -24.19 6.93 31.41
C ASP A 149 -24.02 8.13 32.33
N LYS A 150 -24.72 9.21 31.97
CA LYS A 150 -25.19 10.25 32.91
C LYS A 150 -26.19 11.13 32.17
N ALA A 151 -27.44 10.65 32.08
CA ALA A 151 -28.56 11.54 31.84
C ALA A 151 -28.66 12.51 33.03
N PRO A 152 -28.67 13.84 32.84
CA PRO A 152 -28.96 14.76 33.93
C PRO A 152 -30.43 14.63 34.32
N THR A 153 -30.65 14.44 35.62
CA THR A 153 -31.93 14.46 36.32
C THR A 153 -32.73 15.71 35.97
N LYS A 154 -34.02 15.51 35.65
CA LYS A 154 -35.00 16.58 35.48
C LYS A 154 -35.22 17.26 36.84
N GLU A 155 -34.63 18.44 37.02
CA GLU A 155 -35.06 19.40 38.05
C GLU A 155 -35.48 20.71 37.36
N GLU A 156 -36.78 20.97 37.47
CA GLU A 156 -37.42 22.28 37.68
C GLU A 156 -36.95 23.47 36.82
N LEU A 157 -37.65 23.67 35.70
CA LEU A 157 -37.78 24.98 35.07
C LEU A 157 -38.96 25.72 35.73
N SER A 158 -38.66 26.56 36.72
CA SER A 158 -39.47 27.73 37.05
C SER A 158 -38.80 28.94 36.42
N PHE A 159 -39.44 29.52 35.40
CA PHE A 159 -39.47 30.96 35.07
C PHE A 159 -40.59 31.18 34.05
#